data_AF-A0A962G9E9-F1
#
_entry.id   AF-A0A962G9E9-F1
#
_cell.length_a   1.000
_cell.length_b   1.000
_cell.length_c   1.000
_cell.angle_alpha   90.00
_cell.angle_beta   90.00
_cell.angle_gamma   90.00
#
_symmetry.space_group_name_H-M   'P 1'
#
loop_
_entity.id
_entity.type
_entity.pdbx_description
1 polymer ?
#
loop_
_entity_poly.entity_id
_entity_poly.type
_entity_poly.pdbx_seq_one_letter_code
_entity_poly.pdbx_strand_id
1 'polypeptide(L)' 'MEASAELIPLSLCVLTVSDSRTAANDSSGDYLVEALSAAGHRLHERGIVRDDRYRMRAIVSQWIADEA' A
#
# COMPACT_ATOMS: atom_id res chain seq x y z
N MET A 1 -23.60 6.73 -17.17
CA MET A 1 -22.93 6.53 -15.88
C MET A 1 -22.25 7.84 -15.55
N GLU A 2 -22.83 8.64 -14.68
CA GLU A 2 -22.21 9.89 -14.19
C GLU A 2 -21.36 9.55 -12.97
N ALA A 3 -20.16 10.14 -12.88
CA ALA A 3 -19.30 9.96 -11.72
C ALA A 3 -19.86 10.75 -10.53
N SER A 4 -19.94 10.10 -9.35
CA SER A 4 -20.31 10.78 -8.11
C SER A 4 -19.17 11.68 -7.63
N ALA A 5 -19.50 12.85 -7.09
CA ALA A 5 -18.55 13.76 -6.44
C ALA A 5 -18.31 13.41 -4.95
N GLU A 6 -19.04 12.43 -4.42
CA GLU A 6 -18.88 11.99 -3.03
C GLU A 6 -17.62 11.14 -2.87
N LEU A 7 -16.80 11.47 -1.89
CA LEU A 7 -15.60 10.70 -1.55
C LEU A 7 -16.01 9.38 -0.92
N ILE A 8 -15.62 8.27 -1.55
CA ILE A 8 -15.74 6.92 -0.97
C ILE A 8 -14.34 6.49 -0.50
N PRO A 9 -14.09 6.40 0.83
CA PRO A 9 -12.80 5.95 1.35
C PRO A 9 -12.44 4.53 0.90
N LEU A 10 -11.28 4.39 0.27
CA LEU A 10 -10.71 3.10 -0.12
C LEU A 10 -9.84 2.52 1.02
N SER A 11 -9.76 1.19 1.07
CA SER A 11 -8.75 0.46 1.83
C SER A 11 -7.55 0.21 0.93
N LEU A 12 -6.34 0.61 1.36
CA LEU A 12 -5.15 0.62 0.52
C LEU A 12 -3.99 -0.12 1.21
N CYS A 13 -3.25 -0.90 0.45
CA CYS A 13 -1.98 -1.49 0.88
C CYS A 13 -0.81 -0.76 0.23
N VAL A 14 0.31 -0.61 0.96
CA VAL A 14 1.54 0.02 0.46
C VAL A 14 2.69 -0.97 0.52
N LEU A 15 3.25 -1.36 -0.63
CA LEU A 15 4.43 -2.23 -0.71
C LEU A 15 5.63 -1.47 -1.26
N THR A 16 6.65 -1.31 -0.44
CA THR A 16 7.95 -0.81 -0.89
C THR A 16 8.81 -1.99 -1.36
N VAL A 17 9.26 -1.94 -2.61
CA VAL A 17 10.18 -2.94 -3.17
C VAL A 17 11.59 -2.37 -3.15
N SER A 18 12.48 -2.92 -2.32
CA SER A 18 13.86 -2.48 -2.22
C SER A 18 14.78 -3.48 -1.53
N ASP A 19 16.04 -3.52 -1.98
CA ASP A 19 17.11 -4.28 -1.35
C ASP A 19 17.88 -3.54 -0.25
N SER A 20 17.57 -2.27 0.00
CA SER A 20 18.31 -1.49 1.01
C SER A 20 17.41 -0.74 1.97
N ARG A 21 16.13 -0.58 1.63
CA ARG A 21 15.18 0.11 2.49
C ARG A 21 14.79 -0.75 3.69
N THR A 22 14.50 -0.04 4.77
CA THR A 22 14.00 -0.49 6.05
C THR A 22 12.93 0.50 6.48
N ALA A 23 12.16 0.18 7.52
CA ALA A 23 11.16 1.11 8.05
C ALA A 23 11.74 2.49 8.42
N ALA A 24 13.01 2.56 8.81
CA ALA A 24 13.65 3.82 9.23
C ALA A 24 14.05 4.74 8.06
N ASN A 25 14.11 4.23 6.83
CA ASN A 25 14.58 5.01 5.67
C ASN A 25 13.69 4.85 4.43
N ASP A 26 12.48 4.32 4.59
CA ASP A 26 11.48 4.16 3.53
C ASP A 26 10.62 5.42 3.36
N SER A 27 11.26 6.50 2.94
CA SER A 27 10.61 7.81 2.75
C SER A 27 9.47 7.79 1.74
N SER A 28 9.55 6.92 0.72
CA SER A 28 8.48 6.76 -0.27
C SER A 28 7.26 6.05 0.31
N GLY A 29 7.47 4.99 1.10
CA GLY A 29 6.38 4.35 1.82
C GLY A 29 5.75 5.28 2.85
N ASP A 30 6.56 6.06 3.58
CA ASP A 30 6.07 7.07 4.54
C ASP A 30 5.17 8.09 3.85
N TYR A 31 5.65 8.66 2.73
CA TYR A 31 4.89 9.64 1.95
C TYR A 31 3.55 9.08 1.47
N LEU A 32 3.52 7.85 0.95
CA LEU A 32 2.27 7.26 0.46
C LEU A 32 1.25 7.02 1.57
N VAL A 33 1.71 6.59 2.76
CA VAL A 33 0.84 6.42 3.93
C VAL A 33 0.29 7.77 4.42
N GLU A 34 1.11 8.81 4.44
CA GLU A 34 0.64 10.15 4.80
C GLU A 34 -0.35 10.68 3.77
N ALA A 35 -0.04 10.57 2.48
CA ALA A 35 -0.88 11.07 1.40
C ALA A 35 -2.25 10.37 1.35
N LEU A 36 -2.29 9.05 1.46
CA LEU A 36 -3.57 8.32 1.47
C LEU A 36 -4.41 8.67 2.69
N SER A 37 -3.77 8.84 3.86
CA SER A 37 -4.48 9.18 5.09
C SER A 37 -5.03 10.61 5.03
N ALA A 38 -4.23 11.55 4.51
CA ALA A 38 -4.65 12.93 4.30
C ALA A 38 -5.79 13.07 3.29
N ALA A 39 -5.87 12.16 2.30
CA ALA A 39 -6.97 12.08 1.35
C ALA A 39 -8.24 11.40 1.92
N GLY A 40 -8.20 10.92 3.17
CA GLY A 40 -9.34 10.27 3.83
C GLY A 40 -9.48 8.77 3.51
N HIS A 41 -8.45 8.14 2.96
CA HIS A 41 -8.40 6.68 2.76
C HIS A 41 -7.89 5.95 4.01
N ARG A 42 -8.03 4.63 4.02
CA ARG A 42 -7.57 3.76 5.11
C ARG A 42 -6.35 2.96 4.67
N LEU A 43 -5.30 2.95 5.48
CA LEU A 43 -4.19 2.01 5.32
C LEU A 43 -4.63 0.64 5.86
N HIS A 44 -4.70 -0.37 5.00
CA HIS A 44 -4.91 -1.76 5.38
C HIS A 44 -3.61 -2.38 5.89
N GLU A 45 -2.57 -2.37 5.05
CA GLU A 45 -1.27 -2.93 5.39
C GLU A 45 -0.13 -2.16 4.71
N ARG A 46 1.03 -2.12 5.36
CA ARG A 46 2.29 -1.63 4.79
C ARG A 46 3.36 -2.70 4.89
N GLY A 47 4.07 -2.95 3.80
CA GLY A 47 5.17 -3.91 3.73
C GLY A 47 6.41 -3.34 3.04
N ILE A 48 7.56 -3.94 3.34
CA ILE A 48 8.81 -3.74 2.60
C ILE A 48 9.31 -5.13 2.17
N VAL A 49 9.61 -5.29 0.88
CA VAL A 49 10.08 -6.55 0.32
C VAL A 49 11.32 -6.32 -0.54
N ARG A 50 12.20 -7.33 -0.60
CA ARG A 50 13.32 -7.37 -1.54
C ARG A 50 12.82 -7.38 -2.98
N ASP A 51 13.67 -6.97 -3.93
CA ASP A 51 13.33 -7.03 -5.36
C ASP A 51 13.39 -8.47 -5.87
N ASP A 52 12.41 -9.26 -5.44
CA ASP A 52 12.22 -10.65 -5.78
C ASP A 52 10.78 -10.87 -6.24
N ARG A 53 10.65 -11.36 -7.48
CA ARG A 53 9.37 -11.60 -8.13
C ARG A 53 8.44 -12.49 -7.31
N TYR A 54 8.96 -13.53 -6.67
CA TYR A 54 8.12 -14.50 -5.97
C TYR A 54 7.66 -13.96 -4.62
N ARG A 55 8.52 -13.22 -3.91
CA ARG A 55 8.14 -12.55 -2.67
C ARG A 55 7.10 -11.46 -2.91
N MET A 56 7.27 -10.64 -3.95
CA MET A 56 6.27 -9.65 -4.34
C MET A 56 4.93 -10.31 -4.67
N ARG A 57 4.93 -11.38 -5.49
CA ARG A 57 3.71 -12.12 -5.83
C ARG A 57 3.02 -12.70 -4.59
N ALA A 58 3.77 -13.27 -3.66
CA ALA A 58 3.20 -13.83 -2.44
C ALA A 58 2.43 -12.78 -1.62
N ILE A 59 3.05 -11.62 -1.36
CA ILE A 59 2.43 -10.53 -0.59
C ILE A 59 1.20 -9.99 -1.33
N VAL A 60 1.32 -9.69 -2.62
CA VAL A 60 0.20 -9.14 -3.41
C VAL A 60 -0.94 -10.15 -3.51
N SER A 61 -0.65 -11.44 -3.72
CA SER A 61 -1.69 -12.48 -3.73
C SER A 61 -2.38 -12.64 -2.38
N GLN A 62 -1.65 -12.52 -1.27
CA GLN A 62 -2.23 -12.51 0.07
C GLN A 62 -3.20 -11.34 0.23
N TRP A 63 -2.81 -10.12 -0.16
CA TRP A 63 -3.69 -8.94 -0.07
C TRP A 63 -4.91 -9.02 -0.98
N ILE A 64 -4.78 -9.61 -2.17
CA ILE A 64 -5.93 -9.83 -3.07
C ILE A 64 -6.96 -10.78 -2.46
N ALA A 65 -6.50 -11.78 -1.71
CA ALA A 65 -7.35 -12.81 -1.12
C ALA A 65 -7.85 -12.45 0.30
N ASP A 66 -7.43 -11.30 0.84
CA ASP A 66 -7.84 -10.82 2.15
C ASP A 66 -9.28 -10.28 2.08
N GLU A 67 -10.15 -10.70 3.02
CA GLU A 67 -11.57 -10.33 3.07
C GLU A 67 -11.83 -9.01 3.81
N ALA A 68 -10.79 -8.43 4.41
CA ALA A 68 -10.88 -7.20 5.21
C ALA A 68 -11.29 -5.93 4.44
#